data_AF-A0A4Q7YAB5-F1
#
_entry.id   AF-A0A4Q7YAB5-F1
#
_cell.length_a   1.000
_cell.length_b   1.000
_cell.length_c   1.000
_cell.angle_alpha   90.00
_cell.angle_beta   90.00
_cell.angle_gamma   90.00
#
_symmetry.space_group_name_H-M   'P 1'
#
loop_
_entity.id
_entity.type
_entity.pdbx_description
1 polymer ?
#
loop_
_entity_poly.entity_id
_entity_poly.type
_entity_poly.pdbx_seq_one_letter_code
_entity_poly.pdbx_strand_id
1 'polypeptide(L)'
;MSDLYALILGLILTAATAVTWLAHRRMAVAVALHNGAWACGLLIVGSGLMNYVALSVTAWMVITGSIVAFNFGAWVVARRGRQEPVADGEEAASGKSIAFMGLSVYWAIFVLFNIGFGLYLSTIARLYGLSTLIHDPVSIRGDTEIGYMEAFPVYGKALFYLAPLCFVLTLFPGFVRGLRNVPVMLRYGVMAWLIVAQAATLQRTNIFTTLVWAAGVYLLAQAVGSVDLGVRLRLRHAVAVLLVGVVVFQGIALMLGKTGTTNPAVRYTVSPEMRDSSFTGVLHYAGGGIPAFGMLVESRNDSWPSDARGATYYGDYNPQTWGAATLSAVFDVVPGAPKWDEIAAHIRVPAPTNVYTWLEPWYRDFRAVGALAGCLLTGALCGFFTRRTVPSPGALLAGGLIIGGTGLAVFANRMTSTMTLVLLLALGILHLSSRWRTGGRPIAGPRRLTPSGSARRAA
;
A
#
# COMPACT_ATOMS: atom_id res chain seq x y z
N MET A 1 -31.29 4.68 2.27
CA MET A 1 -30.66 4.46 3.60
C MET A 1 -29.14 4.31 3.51
N SER A 2 -28.59 3.69 2.45
CA SER A 2 -27.14 3.45 2.29
C SER A 2 -26.26 4.71 2.37
N ASP A 3 -26.67 5.78 1.70
CA ASP A 3 -25.78 6.92 1.45
C ASP A 3 -25.60 7.78 2.70
N LEU A 4 -26.70 8.00 3.44
CA LEU A 4 -26.68 8.68 4.73
C LEU A 4 -25.84 7.89 5.74
N TYR A 5 -25.96 6.55 5.77
CA TYR A 5 -25.14 5.73 6.66
C TYR A 5 -23.65 5.83 6.32
N ALA A 6 -23.30 5.77 5.03
CA ALA A 6 -21.92 5.95 4.58
C ALA A 6 -21.36 7.31 5.02
N LEU A 7 -22.12 8.40 4.84
CA LEU A 7 -21.75 9.74 5.27
C LEU A 7 -21.51 9.81 6.79
N ILE A 8 -22.46 9.30 7.58
CA ILE A 8 -22.38 9.27 9.05
C ILE A 8 -21.13 8.49 9.48
N LEU A 9 -20.90 7.30 8.92
CA LEU A 9 -19.74 6.48 9.26
C LEU A 9 -18.42 7.17 8.91
N GLY A 10 -18.34 7.81 7.74
CA GLY A 10 -17.15 8.59 7.33
C GLY A 10 -16.86 9.76 8.28
N LEU A 11 -17.88 10.49 8.72
CA LEU A 11 -17.76 11.58 9.70
C LEU A 11 -17.31 11.04 11.07
N ILE A 12 -17.91 9.94 11.55
CA ILE A 12 -17.52 9.29 12.80
C ILE A 12 -16.05 8.86 12.75
N LEU A 13 -15.58 8.27 11.65
CA LEU A 13 -14.18 7.85 11.52
C LEU A 13 -13.21 9.04 11.52
N THR A 14 -13.60 10.13 10.87
CA THR A 14 -12.81 11.38 10.87
C THR A 14 -12.71 11.94 12.29
N ALA A 15 -13.83 12.05 12.99
CA ALA A 15 -13.88 12.52 14.37
C ALA A 15 -13.10 11.60 15.32
N ALA A 16 -13.28 10.28 15.23
CA ALA A 16 -12.56 9.30 16.04
C ALA A 16 -11.03 9.37 15.82
N THR A 17 -10.60 9.57 14.57
CA THR A 17 -9.18 9.74 14.23
C THR A 17 -8.63 11.06 14.79
N ALA A 18 -9.39 12.16 14.69
CA ALA A 18 -9.02 13.44 15.26
C ALA A 18 -8.91 13.38 16.80
N VAL A 19 -9.89 12.77 17.48
CA VAL A 19 -9.85 12.56 18.93
C VAL A 19 -8.66 11.69 19.33
N THR A 20 -8.39 10.61 18.59
CA THR A 20 -7.20 9.76 18.81
C THR A 20 -5.92 10.56 18.62
N TRP A 21 -5.87 11.47 17.64
CA TRP A 21 -4.72 12.35 17.40
C TRP A 21 -4.47 13.31 18.55
N LEU A 22 -5.53 13.92 19.08
CA LEU A 22 -5.46 14.83 20.22
C LEU A 22 -5.05 14.11 21.51
N ALA A 23 -5.58 12.90 21.76
CA ALA A 23 -5.26 12.13 22.96
C ALA A 23 -3.89 11.42 22.88
N HIS A 24 -3.57 10.82 21.74
CA HIS A 24 -2.43 9.92 21.56
C HIS A 24 -1.87 9.97 20.12
N ARG A 25 -1.07 11.00 19.79
CA ARG A 25 -0.48 11.19 18.45
C ARG A 25 0.14 9.94 17.81
N ARG A 26 0.86 9.12 18.58
CA ARG A 26 1.46 7.86 18.08
C ARG A 26 0.42 6.81 17.70
N MET A 27 -0.66 6.69 18.48
CA MET A 27 -1.77 5.79 18.16
C MET A 27 -2.53 6.27 16.93
N ALA A 28 -2.67 7.59 16.78
CA ALA A 28 -3.33 8.16 15.62
C ALA A 28 -2.57 7.89 14.33
N VAL A 29 -1.23 7.92 14.35
CA VAL A 29 -0.41 7.48 13.22
C VAL A 29 -0.71 6.04 12.79
N ALA A 30 -1.02 5.14 13.74
CA ALA A 30 -1.31 3.74 13.45
C ALA A 30 -2.60 3.56 12.65
N VAL A 31 -3.55 4.49 12.78
CA VAL A 31 -4.90 4.38 12.20
C VAL A 31 -5.20 5.44 11.14
N ALA A 32 -4.38 6.49 11.03
CA ALA A 32 -4.69 7.66 10.20
C ALA A 32 -4.85 7.34 8.71
N LEU A 33 -3.94 6.55 8.13
CA LEU A 33 -4.04 6.20 6.70
C LEU A 33 -5.23 5.27 6.43
N HIS A 34 -5.45 4.27 7.28
CA HIS A 34 -6.59 3.38 7.19
C HIS A 34 -7.92 4.14 7.28
N ASN A 35 -8.12 4.88 8.37
CA ASN A 35 -9.37 5.60 8.62
C ASN A 35 -9.57 6.75 7.63
N GLY A 36 -8.50 7.41 7.20
CA GLY A 36 -8.55 8.43 6.16
C GLY A 36 -9.01 7.85 4.82
N ALA A 37 -8.46 6.70 4.41
CA ALA A 37 -8.88 6.02 3.19
C ALA A 37 -10.36 5.60 3.24
N TRP A 38 -10.80 5.00 4.36
CA TRP A 38 -12.20 4.64 4.58
C TRP A 38 -13.12 5.86 4.63
N ALA A 39 -12.76 6.91 5.36
CA ALA A 39 -13.54 8.13 5.45
C ALA A 39 -13.70 8.78 4.06
N CYS A 40 -12.61 8.91 3.28
CA CYS A 40 -12.69 9.42 1.91
C CYS A 40 -13.60 8.58 1.03
N GLY A 41 -13.43 7.24 1.01
CA GLY A 41 -14.28 6.35 0.22
C GLY A 41 -15.76 6.42 0.62
N LEU A 42 -16.05 6.43 1.93
CA LEU A 42 -17.40 6.52 2.48
C LEU A 42 -18.06 7.87 2.19
N LEU A 43 -17.31 8.97 2.27
CA LEU A 43 -17.82 10.29 1.89
C LEU A 43 -18.11 10.37 0.39
N ILE A 44 -17.28 9.76 -0.47
CA ILE A 44 -17.56 9.67 -1.91
C ILE A 44 -18.86 8.88 -2.14
N VAL A 45 -19.01 7.71 -1.51
CA VAL A 45 -20.24 6.89 -1.63
C VAL A 45 -21.45 7.65 -1.09
N GLY A 46 -21.34 8.28 0.09
CA GLY A 46 -22.45 8.97 0.75
C GLY A 46 -22.81 10.33 0.17
N SER A 47 -21.92 10.93 -0.64
CA SER A 47 -22.16 12.24 -1.26
C SER A 47 -23.19 12.24 -2.39
N GLY A 48 -23.51 11.07 -2.96
CA GLY A 48 -24.36 10.97 -4.14
C GLY A 48 -23.70 11.47 -5.44
N LEU A 49 -22.39 11.76 -5.44
CA LEU A 49 -21.65 12.12 -6.66
C LEU A 49 -21.67 10.99 -7.70
N MET A 50 -21.85 9.75 -7.24
CA MET A 50 -22.05 8.57 -8.06
C MET A 50 -23.27 7.79 -7.57
N ASN A 51 -24.11 7.34 -8.51
CA ASN A 51 -25.30 6.54 -8.24
C ASN A 51 -24.93 5.08 -7.97
N TYR A 52 -24.24 4.81 -6.87
CA TYR A 52 -23.92 3.45 -6.45
C TYR A 52 -25.18 2.69 -6.01
N VAL A 53 -25.17 1.37 -6.20
CA VAL A 53 -26.21 0.49 -5.68
C VAL A 53 -26.16 0.52 -4.15
N ALA A 54 -27.34 0.63 -3.52
CA ALA A 54 -27.44 0.61 -2.06
C ALA A 54 -26.96 -0.73 -1.49
N LEU A 55 -26.04 -0.67 -0.53
CA LEU A 55 -25.56 -1.87 0.17
C LEU A 55 -26.60 -2.37 1.17
N SER A 56 -26.70 -3.70 1.29
CA SER A 56 -27.50 -4.38 2.31
C SER A 56 -26.98 -4.10 3.73
N VAL A 57 -27.85 -4.34 4.71
CA VAL A 57 -27.50 -4.27 6.14
C VAL A 57 -26.34 -5.22 6.46
N THR A 58 -26.31 -6.42 5.87
CA THR A 58 -25.23 -7.40 6.08
C THR A 58 -23.89 -6.87 5.60
N ALA A 59 -23.82 -6.30 4.40
CA ALA A 59 -22.61 -5.68 3.88
C ALA A 59 -22.11 -4.56 4.81
N TRP A 60 -23.01 -3.69 5.28
CA TRP A 60 -22.67 -2.64 6.24
C TRP A 60 -22.16 -3.18 7.56
N MET A 61 -22.76 -4.24 8.11
CA MET A 61 -22.29 -4.86 9.35
C MET A 61 -20.87 -5.39 9.21
N VAL A 62 -20.54 -6.04 8.08
CA VAL A 62 -19.18 -6.54 7.82
C VAL A 62 -18.18 -5.39 7.68
N ILE A 63 -18.51 -4.36 6.90
CA ILE A 63 -17.65 -3.19 6.70
C ILE A 63 -17.40 -2.47 8.04
N THR A 64 -18.46 -2.09 8.74
CA THR A 64 -18.37 -1.37 10.02
C THR A 64 -17.65 -2.20 11.07
N GLY A 65 -18.00 -3.49 11.18
CA GLY A 65 -17.33 -4.41 12.10
C GLY A 65 -15.82 -4.53 11.81
N SER A 66 -15.43 -4.58 10.52
CA SER A 66 -14.03 -4.69 10.12
C SER A 66 -13.24 -3.42 10.45
N ILE A 67 -13.83 -2.25 10.22
CA ILE A 67 -13.23 -0.96 10.60
C ILE A 67 -13.06 -0.85 12.12
N VAL A 68 -14.08 -1.25 12.89
CA VAL A 68 -14.01 -1.28 14.36
C VAL A 68 -12.94 -2.26 14.83
N ALA A 69 -12.88 -3.46 14.26
CA ALA A 69 -11.88 -4.48 14.58
C ALA A 69 -10.46 -3.99 14.32
N PHE A 70 -10.22 -3.31 13.19
CA PHE A 70 -8.94 -2.68 12.89
C PHE A 70 -8.53 -1.66 13.96
N ASN A 71 -9.42 -0.71 14.27
CA ASN A 71 -9.15 0.33 15.28
C ASN A 71 -8.89 -0.27 16.66
N PHE A 72 -9.70 -1.27 17.05
CA PHE A 72 -9.53 -1.99 18.30
C PHE A 72 -8.17 -2.70 18.38
N GLY A 73 -7.77 -3.44 17.34
CA GLY A 73 -6.47 -4.11 17.28
C GLY A 73 -5.31 -3.12 17.41
N ALA A 74 -5.37 -2.01 16.67
CA ALA A 74 -4.36 -0.96 16.74
C ALA A 74 -4.26 -0.37 18.15
N TRP A 75 -5.41 -0.07 18.78
CA TRP A 75 -5.43 0.55 20.10
C TRP A 75 -4.93 -0.37 21.21
N VAL A 76 -5.37 -1.63 21.23
CA VAL A 76 -4.97 -2.60 22.26
C VAL A 76 -3.46 -2.81 22.25
N VAL A 77 -2.84 -2.92 21.07
CA VAL A 77 -1.40 -3.16 20.97
C VAL A 77 -0.60 -1.87 21.21
N ALA A 78 -1.05 -0.73 20.69
CA ALA A 78 -0.34 0.53 20.86
C ALA A 78 -0.34 1.02 22.32
N ARG A 79 -1.40 0.72 23.10
CA ARG A 79 -1.48 1.07 24.53
C ARG A 79 -0.65 0.19 25.45
N ARG A 80 -0.44 -1.08 25.10
CA ARG A 80 0.30 -2.04 25.93
C ARG A 80 1.80 -1.76 25.86
N GLY A 81 2.32 -0.85 26.68
CA GLY A 81 3.77 -0.66 26.86
C GLY A 81 4.09 0.51 27.78
N ARG A 82 4.96 0.30 28.77
CA ARG A 82 5.54 1.41 29.54
C ARG A 82 6.26 2.34 28.58
N GLN A 83 5.84 3.60 28.56
CA GLN A 83 6.62 4.68 27.97
C GLN A 83 7.90 4.78 28.80
N GLU A 84 8.99 4.15 28.35
CA GLU A 84 10.28 4.54 28.89
C GLU A 84 10.51 5.97 28.42
N PRO A 85 10.66 6.94 29.34
CA PRO A 85 10.94 8.32 28.98
C PRO A 85 12.18 8.33 28.10
N VAL A 86 12.06 8.98 26.96
CA VAL A 86 13.22 9.36 26.15
C VAL A 86 14.07 10.19 27.10
N ALA A 87 15.23 9.69 27.49
CA ALA A 87 16.19 10.52 28.18
C ALA A 87 16.48 11.67 27.21
N ASP A 88 16.00 12.87 27.56
CA ASP A 88 16.42 14.12 26.95
C ASP A 88 17.92 14.24 27.21
N GLY A 89 18.69 13.70 26.27
CA GLY A 89 20.13 13.59 26.38
C GLY A 89 20.67 13.73 24.97
N GLU A 90 21.28 14.88 24.74
CA GLU A 90 22.27 15.35 23.75
C GLU A 90 22.78 14.39 22.65
N GLU A 91 22.65 13.07 22.74
CA GLU A 91 23.00 12.10 21.69
C GLU A 91 21.99 11.99 20.53
N ALA A 92 20.72 12.39 20.72
CA ALA A 92 19.76 12.50 19.61
C ALA A 92 20.18 13.59 18.59
N ALA A 93 20.99 14.56 19.03
CA ALA A 93 21.61 15.56 18.17
C ALA A 93 22.84 15.04 17.41
N SER A 94 23.36 13.83 17.70
CA SER A 94 24.61 13.34 17.11
C SER A 94 24.50 12.92 15.64
N GLY A 95 23.32 12.99 15.01
CA GLY A 95 23.17 12.77 13.57
C GLY A 95 23.65 11.39 13.07
N LYS A 96 23.91 10.44 13.98
CA LYS A 96 24.44 9.11 13.63
C LYS A 96 23.41 8.39 12.77
N SER A 97 23.78 8.25 11.49
CA SER A 97 22.99 7.64 10.44
C SER A 97 22.48 6.26 10.89
N ILE A 98 21.15 6.12 10.90
CA ILE A 98 20.42 4.85 11.06
C ILE A 98 20.53 4.06 9.73
N ALA A 99 21.76 3.84 9.26
CA ALA A 99 22.01 3.18 7.99
C ALA A 99 21.64 1.70 8.10
N PHE A 100 20.71 1.27 7.26
CA PHE A 100 20.29 -0.12 7.09
C PHE A 100 21.28 -0.91 6.24
N MET A 101 21.81 -0.26 5.20
CA MET A 101 22.69 -0.89 4.22
C MET A 101 23.76 0.09 3.70
N GLY A 102 24.79 -0.45 3.05
CA GLY A 102 25.79 0.35 2.34
C GLY A 102 25.35 0.71 0.91
N LEU A 103 26.00 1.70 0.32
CA LEU A 103 25.73 2.16 -1.05
C LEU A 103 25.86 1.06 -2.11
N SER A 104 26.83 0.13 -1.94
CA SER A 104 27.01 -1.00 -2.86
C SER A 104 25.82 -1.96 -2.86
N VAL A 105 25.24 -2.23 -1.71
CA VAL A 105 24.04 -3.08 -1.58
C VAL A 105 22.83 -2.39 -2.21
N TYR A 106 22.68 -1.09 -1.99
CA TYR A 106 21.62 -0.30 -2.63
C TYR A 106 21.72 -0.38 -4.17
N TRP A 107 22.90 -0.18 -4.75
CA TRP A 107 23.10 -0.28 -6.20
C TRP A 107 22.89 -1.71 -6.71
N ALA A 108 23.26 -2.74 -5.95
CA ALA A 108 22.97 -4.12 -6.30
C ALA A 108 21.45 -4.37 -6.39
N ILE A 109 20.66 -3.90 -5.42
CA ILE A 109 19.19 -3.98 -5.46
C ILE A 109 18.64 -3.21 -6.67
N PHE A 110 19.18 -2.03 -6.96
CA PHE A 110 18.78 -1.24 -8.13
C PHE A 110 19.07 -1.98 -9.45
N VAL A 111 20.23 -2.62 -9.58
CA VAL A 111 20.57 -3.46 -10.74
C VAL A 111 19.63 -4.66 -10.84
N LEU A 112 19.37 -5.36 -9.74
CA LEU A 112 18.42 -6.48 -9.70
C LEU A 112 17.01 -6.06 -10.16
N PHE A 113 16.54 -4.89 -9.72
CA PHE A 113 15.31 -4.29 -10.22
C PHE A 113 15.34 -4.08 -11.74
N ASN A 114 16.42 -3.51 -12.28
CA ASN A 114 16.55 -3.27 -13.72
C ASN A 114 16.61 -4.58 -14.53
N ILE A 115 17.18 -5.65 -13.98
CA ILE A 115 17.10 -6.99 -14.58
C ILE A 115 15.63 -7.45 -14.64
N GLY A 116 14.88 -7.32 -13.55
CA GLY A 116 13.44 -7.61 -13.53
C GLY A 116 12.66 -6.79 -14.56
N PHE A 117 12.97 -5.50 -14.70
CA PHE A 117 12.37 -4.63 -15.70
C PHE A 117 12.75 -5.02 -17.14
N GLY A 118 14.01 -5.41 -17.39
CA GLY A 118 14.43 -5.94 -18.68
C GLY A 118 13.70 -7.23 -19.06
N LEU A 119 13.47 -8.13 -18.10
CA LEU A 119 12.65 -9.33 -18.30
C LEU A 119 11.19 -8.98 -18.64
N TYR A 120 10.62 -7.96 -17.96
CA TYR A 120 9.30 -7.44 -18.29
C TYR A 120 9.24 -6.92 -19.73
N LEU A 121 10.17 -6.04 -20.12
CA LEU A 121 10.24 -5.51 -21.48
C LEU A 121 10.45 -6.61 -22.51
N SER A 122 11.28 -7.61 -22.23
CA SER A 122 11.44 -8.78 -23.11
C SER A 122 10.16 -9.59 -23.25
N THR A 123 9.35 -9.70 -22.19
CA THR A 123 8.07 -10.41 -22.23
C THR A 123 7.09 -9.64 -23.12
N ILE A 124 6.99 -8.33 -22.94
CA ILE A 124 6.15 -7.46 -23.78
C ILE A 124 6.62 -7.47 -25.24
N ALA A 125 7.92 -7.38 -25.49
CA ALA A 125 8.50 -7.42 -26.83
C ALA A 125 8.11 -8.69 -27.59
N ARG A 126 8.11 -9.85 -26.92
CA ARG A 126 7.80 -11.15 -27.52
C ARG A 126 6.31 -11.35 -27.77
N LEU A 127 5.45 -10.86 -26.86
CA LEU A 127 4.01 -11.11 -26.93
C LEU A 127 3.25 -10.05 -27.74
N TYR A 128 3.65 -8.78 -27.62
CA TYR A 128 2.90 -7.64 -28.16
C TYR A 128 3.74 -6.72 -29.05
N GLY A 129 5.08 -6.80 -28.97
CA GLY A 129 5.98 -5.81 -29.53
C GLY A 129 6.16 -4.57 -28.62
N LEU A 130 7.37 -4.02 -28.55
CA LEU A 130 7.66 -2.87 -27.67
C LEU A 130 6.95 -1.58 -28.10
N SER A 131 6.73 -1.40 -29.40
CA SER A 131 6.00 -0.26 -29.95
C SER A 131 4.58 -0.14 -29.37
N THR A 132 3.98 -1.28 -29.02
CA THR A 132 2.61 -1.36 -28.49
C THR A 132 2.48 -0.69 -27.13
N LEU A 133 3.55 -0.64 -26.31
CA LEU A 133 3.55 0.13 -25.05
C LEU A 133 3.29 1.63 -25.25
N ILE A 134 3.65 2.16 -26.42
CA ILE A 134 3.56 3.59 -26.74
C ILE A 134 2.30 3.85 -27.56
N HIS A 135 2.06 3.04 -28.60
CA HIS A 135 1.04 3.32 -29.60
C HIS A 135 -0.34 2.72 -29.27
N ASP A 136 -0.38 1.60 -28.54
CA ASP A 136 -1.62 0.94 -28.15
C ASP A 136 -1.46 0.17 -26.82
N PRO A 137 -1.27 0.88 -25.69
CA PRO A 137 -1.13 0.23 -24.39
C PRO A 137 -2.42 -0.48 -23.93
N VAL A 138 -3.54 -0.29 -24.63
CA VAL A 138 -4.84 -0.90 -24.29
C VAL A 138 -4.85 -2.38 -24.69
N SER A 139 -4.35 -2.74 -25.88
CA SER A 139 -4.31 -4.14 -26.34
C SER A 139 -3.46 -5.05 -25.44
N ILE A 140 -2.38 -4.54 -24.84
CA ILE A 140 -1.57 -5.28 -23.84
C ILE A 140 -2.42 -5.76 -22.65
N ARG A 141 -3.49 -5.02 -22.32
CA ARG A 141 -4.42 -5.38 -21.23
C ARG A 141 -5.67 -6.12 -21.73
N GLY A 142 -5.92 -6.13 -23.04
CA GLY A 142 -7.20 -6.48 -23.62
C GLY A 142 -7.23 -7.73 -24.49
N ASP A 143 -6.07 -8.26 -24.94
CA ASP A 143 -6.06 -9.02 -26.20
C ASP A 143 -5.42 -10.42 -26.17
N THR A 144 -5.24 -11.07 -25.01
CA THR A 144 -4.62 -12.42 -24.98
C THR A 144 -5.30 -13.40 -24.03
N GLU A 145 -5.30 -14.68 -24.44
CA GLU A 145 -5.72 -15.85 -23.63
C GLU A 145 -4.92 -15.98 -22.33
N ILE A 146 -3.67 -15.49 -22.32
CA ILE A 146 -2.83 -15.40 -21.12
C ILE A 146 -2.56 -13.92 -20.84
N GLY A 147 -2.98 -13.42 -19.69
CA GLY A 147 -2.73 -12.03 -19.32
C GLY A 147 -1.22 -11.73 -19.22
N TYR A 148 -0.76 -10.56 -19.66
CA TYR A 148 0.66 -10.20 -19.66
C TYR A 148 1.33 -10.35 -18.28
N MET A 149 0.57 -10.15 -17.20
CA MET A 149 1.05 -10.36 -15.84
C MET A 149 1.22 -11.84 -15.51
N GLU A 150 0.39 -12.73 -16.04
CA GLU A 150 0.56 -14.17 -15.85
C GLU A 150 1.76 -14.68 -16.65
N ALA A 151 1.93 -14.20 -17.88
CA ALA A 151 3.09 -14.53 -18.72
C ALA A 151 4.43 -14.01 -18.16
N PHE A 152 4.40 -12.99 -17.29
CA PHE A 152 5.61 -12.47 -16.65
C PHE A 152 6.11 -13.45 -15.57
N PRO A 153 7.29 -14.07 -15.74
CA PRO A 153 7.78 -15.08 -14.79
C PRO A 153 7.87 -14.56 -13.35
N VAL A 154 7.56 -15.45 -12.39
CA VAL A 154 7.52 -15.13 -10.96
C VAL A 154 8.84 -14.53 -10.45
N TYR A 155 9.99 -15.04 -10.90
CA TYR A 155 11.30 -14.47 -10.54
C TYR A 155 11.48 -13.05 -11.11
N GLY A 156 11.00 -12.80 -12.34
CA GLY A 156 11.00 -11.47 -12.94
C GLY A 156 10.14 -10.49 -12.14
N LYS A 157 8.93 -10.92 -11.73
CA LYS A 157 8.04 -10.15 -10.84
C LYS A 157 8.72 -9.81 -9.53
N ALA A 158 9.34 -10.79 -8.87
CA ALA A 158 10.01 -10.58 -7.59
C ALA A 158 11.13 -9.53 -7.68
N LEU A 159 11.95 -9.60 -8.74
CA LEU A 159 12.99 -8.59 -9.00
C LEU A 159 12.39 -7.22 -9.32
N PHE A 160 11.36 -7.18 -10.16
CA PHE A 160 10.68 -5.95 -10.54
C PHE A 160 10.01 -5.23 -9.34
N TYR A 161 9.47 -5.99 -8.40
CA TYR A 161 8.87 -5.48 -7.16
C TYR A 161 9.88 -4.90 -6.17
N LEU A 162 11.19 -4.89 -6.47
CA LEU A 162 12.20 -4.16 -5.70
C LEU A 162 12.18 -2.64 -5.97
N ALA A 163 11.47 -2.16 -6.99
CA ALA A 163 11.43 -0.73 -7.32
C ALA A 163 10.86 0.16 -6.20
N PRO A 164 9.69 -0.17 -5.58
CA PRO A 164 9.18 0.56 -4.42
C PRO A 164 10.20 0.67 -3.29
N LEU A 165 10.99 -0.39 -3.02
CA LEU A 165 12.04 -0.38 -2.02
C LEU A 165 13.16 0.61 -2.41
N CYS A 166 13.65 0.53 -3.65
CA CYS A 166 14.67 1.46 -4.16
C CYS A 166 14.20 2.91 -4.06
N PHE A 167 12.93 3.16 -4.40
CA PHE A 167 12.33 4.47 -4.34
C PHE A 167 12.31 5.03 -2.92
N VAL A 168 11.79 4.27 -1.96
CA VAL A 168 11.73 4.66 -0.54
C VAL A 168 13.13 4.87 0.02
N LEU A 169 14.10 4.01 -0.28
CA LEU A 169 15.49 4.18 0.15
C LEU A 169 16.14 5.44 -0.44
N THR A 170 15.81 5.80 -1.69
CA THR A 170 16.29 7.02 -2.35
C THR A 170 15.72 8.28 -1.72
N LEU A 171 14.41 8.25 -1.43
CA LEU A 171 13.68 9.35 -0.80
C LEU A 171 14.14 9.58 0.64
N PHE A 172 14.47 8.51 1.36
CA PHE A 172 14.97 8.53 2.74
C PHE A 172 16.44 8.07 2.79
N PRO A 173 17.40 8.90 2.33
CA PRO A 173 18.81 8.50 2.21
C PRO A 173 19.50 8.20 3.54
N GLY A 174 18.84 8.47 4.68
CA GLY A 174 19.31 8.06 6.00
C GLY A 174 19.44 6.55 6.16
N PHE A 175 18.69 5.76 5.39
CA PHE A 175 18.73 4.29 5.41
C PHE A 175 19.91 3.71 4.64
N VAL A 176 20.61 4.48 3.80
CA VAL A 176 21.72 3.99 2.97
C VAL A 176 22.99 4.78 3.27
N ARG A 177 24.01 4.12 3.83
CA ARG A 177 25.31 4.75 4.13
C ARG A 177 25.96 5.22 2.83
N GLY A 178 26.31 6.51 2.77
CA GLY A 178 26.93 7.14 1.61
C GLY A 178 25.95 7.75 0.59
N LEU A 179 24.66 7.42 0.64
CA LEU A 179 23.68 7.95 -0.32
C LEU A 179 23.44 9.45 -0.16
N ARG A 180 23.67 10.02 1.04
CA ARG A 180 23.63 11.48 1.26
C ARG A 180 24.70 12.23 0.46
N ASN A 181 25.83 11.58 0.15
CA ASN A 181 26.93 12.17 -0.61
C ASN A 181 26.69 12.09 -2.13
N VAL A 182 25.68 11.33 -2.55
CA VAL A 182 25.30 11.23 -3.96
C VAL A 182 24.59 12.52 -4.39
N PRO A 183 24.97 13.13 -5.53
CA PRO A 183 24.35 14.35 -6.03
C PRO A 183 22.83 14.26 -6.05
N VAL A 184 22.17 15.32 -5.58
CA VAL A 184 20.70 15.40 -5.49
C VAL A 184 20.05 15.12 -6.84
N MET A 185 20.63 15.64 -7.94
CA MET A 185 20.11 15.43 -9.29
C MET A 185 20.15 13.95 -9.72
N LEU A 186 21.19 13.21 -9.38
CA LEU A 186 21.25 11.78 -9.67
C LEU A 186 20.17 11.01 -8.89
N ARG A 187 19.90 11.41 -7.63
CA ARG A 187 18.81 10.81 -6.84
C ARG A 187 17.43 11.10 -7.46
N TYR A 188 17.19 12.31 -7.96
CA TYR A 188 15.97 12.60 -8.73
C TYR A 188 15.90 11.81 -10.03
N GLY A 189 17.01 11.66 -10.74
CA GLY A 189 17.08 10.82 -11.94
C GLY A 189 16.70 9.37 -11.65
N VAL A 190 17.20 8.79 -10.55
CA VAL A 190 16.84 7.44 -10.12
C VAL A 190 15.35 7.35 -9.76
N MET A 191 14.81 8.30 -8.99
CA MET A 191 13.38 8.31 -8.64
C MET A 191 12.48 8.45 -9.89
N ALA A 192 12.85 9.32 -10.82
CA ALA A 192 12.13 9.51 -12.08
C ALA A 192 12.16 8.23 -12.92
N TRP A 193 13.34 7.59 -13.05
CA TRP A 193 13.48 6.30 -13.74
C TRP A 193 12.59 5.22 -13.12
N LEU A 194 12.60 5.08 -11.79
CA LEU A 194 11.76 4.11 -11.08
C LEU A 194 10.26 4.36 -11.35
N ILE A 195 9.81 5.61 -11.38
CA ILE A 195 8.42 5.95 -11.71
C ILE A 195 8.10 5.61 -13.17
N VAL A 196 8.98 5.95 -14.12
CA VAL A 196 8.79 5.66 -15.55
C VAL A 196 8.75 4.15 -15.80
N ALA A 197 9.65 3.37 -15.20
CA ALA A 197 9.67 1.92 -15.33
C ALA A 197 8.42 1.27 -14.70
N GLN A 198 7.93 1.81 -13.58
CA GLN A 198 6.66 1.37 -12.99
C GLN A 198 5.46 1.76 -13.87
N ALA A 199 5.47 2.96 -14.45
CA ALA A 199 4.44 3.41 -15.38
C ALA A 199 4.35 2.52 -16.63
N ALA A 200 5.50 2.06 -17.15
CA ALA A 200 5.58 1.17 -18.30
C ALA A 200 4.85 -0.17 -18.07
N THR A 201 4.67 -0.61 -16.82
CA THR A 201 3.90 -1.85 -16.55
C THR A 201 2.39 -1.70 -16.69
N LEU A 202 1.90 -0.48 -16.91
CA LEU A 202 0.48 -0.14 -16.97
C LEU A 202 -0.29 -0.50 -15.69
N GLN A 203 0.42 -0.88 -14.61
CA GLN A 203 -0.11 -1.19 -13.29
C GLN A 203 0.01 0.01 -12.36
N ARG A 204 -1.05 0.82 -12.34
CA ARG A 204 -1.17 2.02 -11.51
C ARG A 204 -0.95 1.77 -10.01
N THR A 205 -1.24 0.56 -9.54
CA THR A 205 -1.13 0.14 -8.15
C THR A 205 0.29 0.11 -7.62
N ASN A 206 1.31 -0.16 -8.43
CA ASN A 206 2.69 -0.24 -7.95
C ASN A 206 3.25 1.15 -7.61
N ILE A 207 2.87 2.16 -8.40
CA ILE A 207 3.15 3.57 -8.11
C ILE A 207 2.45 3.96 -6.80
N PHE A 208 1.18 3.60 -6.62
CA PHE A 208 0.48 3.87 -5.36
C PHE A 208 1.15 3.21 -4.16
N THR A 209 1.53 1.94 -4.24
CA THR A 209 2.24 1.25 -3.16
C THR A 209 3.53 1.98 -2.78
N THR A 210 4.28 2.47 -3.77
CA THR A 210 5.48 3.27 -3.54
C THR A 210 5.17 4.56 -2.75
N LEU A 211 4.13 5.28 -3.16
CA LEU A 211 3.72 6.53 -2.52
C LEU A 211 3.18 6.32 -1.10
N VAL A 212 2.29 5.35 -0.90
CA VAL A 212 1.71 5.10 0.42
C VAL A 212 2.74 4.49 1.37
N TRP A 213 3.69 3.69 0.88
CA TRP A 213 4.80 3.19 1.69
C TRP A 213 5.69 4.36 2.15
N ALA A 214 6.05 5.27 1.24
CA ALA A 214 6.79 6.48 1.60
C ALA A 214 6.05 7.31 2.66
N ALA A 215 4.73 7.47 2.52
CA ALA A 215 3.90 8.14 3.52
C ALA A 215 3.90 7.41 4.88
N GLY A 216 3.78 6.08 4.89
CA GLY A 216 3.83 5.27 6.10
C GLY A 216 5.17 5.37 6.83
N VAL A 217 6.29 5.32 6.09
CA VAL A 217 7.64 5.52 6.65
C VAL A 217 7.76 6.92 7.26
N TYR A 218 7.25 7.94 6.57
CA TYR A 218 7.27 9.31 7.06
C TYR A 218 6.48 9.48 8.37
N LEU A 219 5.25 8.95 8.42
CA LEU A 219 4.40 9.02 9.61
C LEU A 219 5.04 8.31 10.80
N LEU A 220 5.63 7.13 10.59
CA LEU A 220 6.36 6.42 11.64
C LEU A 220 7.60 7.17 12.11
N ALA A 221 8.40 7.69 11.17
CA ALA A 221 9.58 8.45 11.52
C ALA A 221 9.22 9.66 12.39
N GLN A 222 8.13 10.37 12.05
CA GLN A 222 7.58 11.47 12.85
C GLN A 222 7.14 11.03 14.25
N ALA A 223 6.40 9.93 14.35
CA ALA A 223 5.93 9.40 15.64
C ALA A 223 7.08 9.10 16.61
N VAL A 224 8.24 8.72 16.08
CA VAL A 224 9.44 8.35 16.83
C VAL A 224 10.31 9.58 17.17
N GLY A 225 10.05 10.75 16.59
CA GLY A 225 10.87 11.95 16.83
C GLY A 225 12.23 11.91 16.12
N SER A 226 12.45 10.93 15.23
CA SER A 226 13.70 10.72 14.48
C SER A 226 13.89 11.66 13.27
N VAL A 227 13.04 12.69 13.17
CA VAL A 227 12.88 13.49 11.96
C VAL A 227 13.75 14.73 12.04
N ASP A 228 14.92 14.62 11.42
CA ASP A 228 15.84 15.72 11.15
C ASP A 228 15.14 16.87 10.37
N LEU A 229 15.54 18.13 10.58
CA LEU A 229 14.94 19.34 9.99
C LEU A 229 14.91 19.28 8.44
N GLY A 230 15.89 18.59 7.83
CA GLY A 230 15.94 18.33 6.40
C GLY A 230 14.79 17.46 5.85
N VAL A 231 14.05 16.75 6.71
CA VAL A 231 12.89 15.94 6.31
C VAL A 231 11.63 16.78 6.10
N ARG A 232 11.49 17.94 6.76
CA ARG A 232 10.39 18.89 6.46
C ARG A 232 10.50 19.45 5.03
N LEU A 233 11.72 19.74 4.59
CA LEU A 233 12.00 20.12 3.20
C LEU A 233 11.79 18.95 2.22
N ARG A 234 12.03 17.71 2.65
CA ARG A 234 11.70 16.50 1.86
C ARG A 234 10.22 16.16 1.85
N LEU A 235 9.41 16.65 2.80
CA LEU A 235 7.95 16.55 2.73
C LEU A 235 7.40 17.33 1.53
N ARG A 236 7.97 18.51 1.23
CA ARG A 236 7.68 19.23 -0.02
C ARG A 236 8.03 18.39 -1.25
N HIS A 237 9.13 17.64 -1.21
CA HIS A 237 9.51 16.72 -2.28
C HIS A 237 8.62 15.49 -2.35
N ALA A 238 8.15 14.95 -1.21
CA ALA A 238 7.21 13.85 -1.15
C ALA A 238 5.83 14.26 -1.68
N VAL A 239 5.38 15.49 -1.39
CA VAL A 239 4.18 16.09 -1.98
C VAL A 239 4.38 16.35 -3.47
N ALA A 240 5.52 16.88 -3.90
CA ALA A 240 5.84 17.06 -5.32
C ALA A 240 5.88 15.71 -6.07
N VAL A 241 6.49 14.68 -5.47
CA VAL A 241 6.51 13.31 -5.97
C VAL A 241 5.11 12.70 -6.00
N LEU A 242 4.27 12.96 -4.99
CA LEU A 242 2.88 12.54 -4.96
C LEU A 242 2.09 13.18 -6.10
N LEU A 243 2.28 14.49 -6.31
CA LEU A 243 1.67 15.23 -7.41
C LEU A 243 2.15 14.71 -8.77
N VAL A 244 3.45 14.45 -8.93
CA VAL A 244 4.00 13.81 -10.14
C VAL A 244 3.41 12.42 -10.34
N GLY A 245 3.30 11.62 -9.27
CA GLY A 245 2.68 10.30 -9.31
C GLY A 245 1.20 10.35 -9.70
N VAL A 246 0.45 11.34 -9.22
CA VAL A 246 -0.95 11.60 -9.61
C VAL A 246 -1.03 12.04 -11.08
N VAL A 247 -0.13 12.91 -11.54
CA VAL A 247 -0.07 13.32 -12.96
C VAL A 247 0.26 12.14 -13.86
N VAL A 248 1.26 11.32 -13.51
CA VAL A 248 1.60 10.09 -14.23
C VAL A 248 0.43 9.11 -14.20
N PHE A 249 -0.27 8.97 -13.07
CA PHE A 249 -1.48 8.16 -12.95
C PHE A 249 -2.58 8.63 -13.90
N GLN A 250 -2.85 9.94 -13.98
CA GLN A 250 -3.83 10.50 -14.91
C GLN A 250 -3.39 10.34 -16.35
N GLY A 251 -2.11 10.55 -16.65
CA GLY A 251 -1.54 10.35 -17.99
C GLY A 251 -1.72 8.91 -18.46
N ILE A 252 -1.40 7.93 -17.62
CA ILE A 252 -1.64 6.50 -17.93
C ILE A 252 -3.13 6.23 -18.07
N ALA A 253 -3.99 6.80 -17.21
CA ALA A 253 -5.44 6.61 -17.30
C ALA A 253 -6.01 7.15 -18.61
N LEU A 254 -5.54 8.33 -19.05
CA LEU A 254 -5.87 8.96 -20.33
C LEU A 254 -5.40 8.10 -21.52
N MET A 255 -4.13 7.68 -21.52
CA MET A 255 -3.57 6.83 -22.58
C MET A 255 -4.30 5.49 -22.70
N LEU A 256 -4.80 4.95 -21.59
CA LEU A 256 -5.58 3.71 -21.57
C LEU A 256 -7.07 3.91 -21.93
N GLY A 257 -7.50 5.14 -22.27
CA GLY A 257 -8.91 5.45 -22.49
C GLY A 257 -9.81 5.23 -21.26
N LYS A 258 -9.20 5.09 -20.07
CA LYS A 258 -9.86 4.81 -18.79
C LYS A 258 -10.26 6.08 -18.03
N THR A 259 -10.56 7.16 -18.74
CA THR A 259 -11.15 8.36 -18.14
C THR A 259 -12.66 8.21 -17.95
N GLY A 260 -13.18 8.69 -16.83
CA GLY A 260 -14.62 8.63 -16.54
C GLY A 260 -15.48 9.36 -17.58
N THR A 261 -14.89 10.32 -18.31
CA THR A 261 -15.53 11.09 -19.38
C THR A 261 -15.68 10.32 -20.70
N THR A 262 -14.79 9.36 -20.97
CA THR A 262 -14.77 8.57 -22.22
C THR A 262 -15.51 7.25 -22.09
N ASN A 263 -15.84 6.81 -20.88
CA ASN A 263 -16.65 5.61 -20.66
C ASN A 263 -18.13 5.99 -20.48
N PRO A 264 -19.00 5.74 -21.48
CA PRO A 264 -20.42 6.11 -21.40
C PRO A 264 -21.11 5.48 -20.19
N ALA A 265 -20.73 4.26 -19.81
CA ALA A 265 -21.29 3.56 -18.65
C ALA A 265 -20.98 4.28 -17.33
N VAL A 266 -19.83 4.96 -17.23
CA VAL A 266 -19.50 5.79 -16.05
C VAL A 266 -20.21 7.13 -16.13
N ARG A 267 -20.20 7.78 -17.30
CA ARG A 267 -20.77 9.12 -17.52
C ARG A 267 -22.26 9.22 -17.16
N TYR A 268 -23.06 8.19 -17.45
CA TYR A 268 -24.49 8.20 -17.11
C TYR A 268 -24.79 7.88 -15.64
N THR A 269 -23.78 7.47 -14.88
CA THR A 269 -23.93 7.05 -13.47
C THR A 269 -23.41 8.08 -12.47
N VAL A 270 -22.78 9.14 -12.94
CA VAL A 270 -22.31 10.26 -12.12
C VAL A 270 -23.29 11.43 -12.14
N SER A 271 -23.27 12.22 -11.06
CA SER A 271 -24.10 13.41 -10.94
C SER A 271 -23.83 14.39 -12.10
N PRO A 272 -24.84 15.18 -12.52
CA PRO A 272 -24.69 16.13 -13.63
C PRO A 272 -23.44 17.01 -13.54
N GLU A 273 -23.07 17.43 -12.33
CA GLU A 273 -21.93 18.30 -12.03
C GLU A 273 -20.59 17.63 -12.30
N MET A 274 -20.54 16.29 -12.28
CA MET A 274 -19.33 15.49 -12.44
C MET A 274 -19.18 14.85 -13.82
N ARG A 275 -20.22 14.89 -14.68
CA ARG A 275 -20.24 14.18 -15.98
C ARG A 275 -19.05 14.50 -16.88
N ASP A 276 -18.60 15.75 -16.89
CA ASP A 276 -17.51 16.21 -17.75
C ASP A 276 -16.20 16.46 -16.97
N SER A 277 -16.16 16.08 -15.69
CA SER A 277 -15.00 16.25 -14.83
C SER A 277 -13.93 15.19 -15.10
N SER A 278 -12.67 15.60 -15.20
CA SER A 278 -11.52 14.68 -15.31
C SER A 278 -11.34 13.82 -14.05
N PHE A 279 -11.91 14.24 -12.91
CA PHE A 279 -11.82 13.51 -11.65
C PHE A 279 -12.79 12.34 -11.53
N THR A 280 -13.75 12.20 -12.43
CA THR A 280 -14.77 11.15 -12.37
C THR A 280 -14.18 9.74 -12.36
N GLY A 281 -13.11 9.51 -13.13
CA GLY A 281 -12.39 8.24 -13.07
C GLY A 281 -11.76 7.98 -11.68
N VAL A 282 -11.17 9.01 -11.07
CA VAL A 282 -10.55 8.90 -9.73
C VAL A 282 -11.59 8.56 -8.68
N LEU A 283 -12.72 9.27 -8.70
CA LEU A 283 -13.79 9.08 -7.73
C LEU A 283 -14.46 7.72 -7.88
N HIS A 284 -14.63 7.25 -9.12
CA HIS A 284 -15.10 5.89 -9.37
C HIS A 284 -14.14 4.84 -8.79
N TYR A 285 -12.83 5.00 -9.01
CA TYR A 285 -11.83 4.10 -8.43
C TYR A 285 -11.75 4.21 -6.89
N ALA A 286 -11.97 5.39 -6.32
CA ALA A 286 -11.88 5.64 -4.88
C ALA A 286 -13.10 5.23 -4.07
N GLY A 287 -14.30 5.36 -4.64
CA GLY A 287 -15.53 4.91 -4.02
C GLY A 287 -15.90 3.48 -4.38
N GLY A 288 -15.58 3.03 -5.60
CA GLY A 288 -16.16 1.83 -6.21
C GLY A 288 -15.83 0.51 -5.52
N GLY A 289 -14.73 0.43 -4.76
CA GLY A 289 -14.37 -0.77 -4.02
C GLY A 289 -15.35 -1.14 -2.90
N ILE A 290 -15.99 -0.14 -2.27
CA ILE A 290 -16.97 -0.34 -1.19
C ILE A 290 -18.25 -1.04 -1.68
N PRO A 291 -18.97 -0.51 -2.69
CA PRO A 291 -20.17 -1.17 -3.22
C PRO A 291 -19.83 -2.45 -3.98
N ALA A 292 -18.63 -2.55 -4.59
CA ALA A 292 -18.12 -3.81 -5.13
C ALA A 292 -18.03 -4.90 -4.06
N PHE A 293 -17.45 -4.59 -2.91
CA PHE A 293 -17.42 -5.49 -1.76
C PHE A 293 -18.83 -5.78 -1.21
N GLY A 294 -19.73 -4.81 -1.20
CA GLY A 294 -21.13 -5.03 -0.83
C GLY A 294 -21.80 -6.08 -1.71
N MET A 295 -21.63 -5.98 -3.03
CA MET A 295 -22.12 -6.99 -3.97
C MET A 295 -21.50 -8.37 -3.75
N LEU A 296 -20.21 -8.43 -3.40
CA LEU A 296 -19.57 -9.70 -3.04
C LEU A 296 -20.23 -10.35 -1.82
N VAL A 297 -20.53 -9.57 -0.79
CA VAL A 297 -21.19 -10.07 0.44
C VAL A 297 -22.61 -10.59 0.14
N GLU A 298 -23.26 -10.01 -0.85
CA GLU A 298 -24.64 -10.34 -1.23
C GLU A 298 -24.74 -11.44 -2.30
N SER A 299 -23.67 -11.66 -3.07
CA SER A 299 -23.69 -12.63 -4.14
C SER A 299 -23.86 -14.06 -3.62
N ARG A 300 -24.78 -14.78 -4.25
CA ARG A 300 -25.03 -16.21 -4.05
C ARG A 300 -24.27 -17.08 -5.07
N ASN A 301 -23.43 -16.47 -5.89
CA ASN A 301 -22.71 -17.16 -6.93
C ASN A 301 -21.44 -17.80 -6.36
N ASP A 302 -21.57 -18.97 -5.72
CA ASP A 302 -20.44 -19.70 -5.15
C ASP A 302 -19.54 -20.37 -6.21
N SER A 303 -19.80 -20.14 -7.50
CA SER A 303 -18.98 -20.72 -8.58
C SER A 303 -17.59 -20.09 -8.64
N TRP A 304 -16.62 -20.91 -9.04
CA TRP A 304 -15.31 -20.41 -9.42
C TRP A 304 -15.42 -19.72 -10.79
N PRO A 305 -14.68 -18.62 -11.01
CA PRO A 305 -14.67 -18.02 -12.32
C PRO A 305 -14.10 -19.00 -13.36
N SER A 306 -14.75 -19.11 -14.52
CA SER A 306 -14.45 -20.11 -15.58
C SER A 306 -12.98 -20.08 -16.01
N ASP A 307 -12.34 -21.19 -16.37
CA ASP A 307 -10.94 -21.17 -16.85
C ASP A 307 -10.80 -20.51 -18.24
N ALA A 308 -11.86 -20.50 -19.06
CA ALA A 308 -11.87 -19.89 -20.37
C ALA A 308 -12.21 -18.38 -20.29
N ARG A 309 -11.35 -17.59 -19.66
CA ARG A 309 -11.55 -16.14 -19.50
C ARG A 309 -10.87 -15.37 -20.63
N GLY A 310 -11.58 -14.43 -21.25
CA GLY A 310 -10.95 -13.37 -22.02
C GLY A 310 -10.23 -12.37 -21.10
N ALA A 311 -9.42 -11.47 -21.69
CA ALA A 311 -8.66 -10.47 -20.93
C ALA A 311 -9.52 -9.54 -20.05
N THR A 312 -10.80 -9.37 -20.40
CA THR A 312 -11.84 -8.81 -19.54
C THR A 312 -12.95 -9.83 -19.37
N TYR A 313 -13.13 -10.33 -18.16
CA TYR A 313 -14.25 -11.21 -17.82
C TYR A 313 -15.11 -10.58 -16.72
N TYR A 314 -16.38 -10.96 -16.73
CA TYR A 314 -17.41 -10.40 -15.86
C TYR A 314 -18.01 -11.50 -14.98
N GLY A 315 -18.41 -11.11 -13.77
CA GLY A 315 -19.21 -11.96 -12.90
C GLY A 315 -19.01 -11.65 -11.43
N ASP A 316 -20.05 -11.89 -10.65
CA ASP A 316 -20.13 -11.64 -9.22
C ASP A 316 -19.64 -12.83 -8.38
N TYR A 317 -18.71 -13.62 -8.92
CA TYR A 317 -18.19 -14.83 -8.31
C TYR A 317 -17.83 -14.62 -6.84
N ASN A 318 -18.32 -15.51 -5.98
CA ASN A 318 -18.15 -15.53 -4.53
C ASN A 318 -17.76 -16.92 -3.99
N PRO A 319 -16.83 -17.65 -4.63
CA PRO A 319 -16.43 -18.96 -4.13
C PRO A 319 -15.76 -18.85 -2.77
N GLN A 320 -15.92 -19.90 -1.97
CA GLN A 320 -15.17 -20.09 -0.73
C GLN A 320 -13.77 -20.61 -1.07
N THR A 321 -12.73 -19.81 -0.80
CA THR A 321 -11.36 -20.07 -1.30
C THR A 321 -10.40 -20.68 -0.27
N TRP A 322 -10.81 -20.81 1.00
CA TRP A 322 -10.08 -21.54 2.05
C TRP A 322 -8.59 -21.17 2.24
N GLY A 323 -8.24 -19.92 2.02
CA GLY A 323 -6.89 -19.37 2.17
C GLY A 323 -6.22 -19.02 0.84
N ALA A 324 -6.73 -19.52 -0.29
CA ALA A 324 -6.12 -19.28 -1.60
C ALA A 324 -6.17 -17.81 -2.03
N ALA A 325 -7.19 -17.05 -1.61
CA ALA A 325 -7.28 -15.63 -1.95
C ALA A 325 -6.32 -14.78 -1.09
N THR A 326 -6.28 -15.02 0.22
CA THR A 326 -5.41 -14.31 1.16
C THR A 326 -3.94 -14.67 0.93
N LEU A 327 -3.62 -15.94 0.66
CA LEU A 327 -2.26 -16.43 0.49
C LEU A 327 -1.91 -16.71 -0.98
N SER A 328 -2.52 -16.00 -1.92
CA SER A 328 -2.36 -16.25 -3.37
C SER A 328 -0.90 -16.37 -3.80
N ALA A 329 -0.04 -15.46 -3.34
CA ALA A 329 1.39 -15.48 -3.66
C ALA A 329 2.13 -16.75 -3.17
N VAL A 330 1.69 -17.34 -2.05
CA VAL A 330 2.25 -18.59 -1.54
C VAL A 330 1.72 -19.76 -2.38
N PHE A 331 0.44 -19.72 -2.73
CA PHE A 331 -0.20 -20.78 -3.52
C PHE A 331 0.30 -20.78 -4.97
N ASP A 332 0.66 -19.63 -5.53
CA ASP A 332 1.24 -19.49 -6.87
C ASP A 332 2.55 -20.26 -7.06
N VAL A 333 3.31 -20.47 -5.98
CA VAL A 333 4.59 -21.20 -6.02
C VAL A 333 4.46 -22.66 -5.59
N VAL A 334 3.31 -23.08 -5.07
CA VAL A 334 3.06 -24.47 -4.65
C VAL A 334 2.40 -25.23 -5.79
N PRO A 335 3.07 -26.25 -6.38
CA PRO A 335 2.49 -27.05 -7.46
C PRO A 335 1.17 -27.72 -7.02
N GLY A 336 0.13 -27.60 -7.85
CA GLY A 336 -1.18 -28.21 -7.59
C GLY A 336 -2.07 -27.48 -6.58
N ALA A 337 -1.61 -26.39 -5.96
CA ALA A 337 -2.45 -25.57 -5.10
C ALA A 337 -3.48 -24.76 -5.91
N PRO A 338 -4.70 -24.54 -5.38
CA PRO A 338 -5.68 -23.67 -6.02
C PRO A 338 -5.13 -22.25 -6.21
N LYS A 339 -5.17 -21.74 -7.44
CA LYS A 339 -4.70 -20.40 -7.76
C LYS A 339 -5.84 -19.40 -7.66
N TRP A 340 -5.53 -18.22 -7.14
CA TRP A 340 -6.45 -17.09 -7.11
C TRP A 340 -5.83 -15.92 -7.84
N ASP A 341 -6.53 -15.41 -8.85
CA ASP A 341 -6.01 -14.34 -9.68
C ASP A 341 -5.87 -13.03 -8.88
N GLU A 342 -4.73 -12.36 -9.06
CA GLU A 342 -4.50 -11.02 -8.49
C GLU A 342 -5.44 -9.95 -9.10
N ILE A 343 -6.06 -10.25 -10.24
CA ILE A 343 -7.00 -9.38 -10.94
C ILE A 343 -8.40 -10.00 -10.82
N ALA A 344 -9.28 -9.35 -10.07
CA ALA A 344 -10.65 -9.82 -9.91
C ALA A 344 -11.48 -9.66 -11.19
N ALA A 345 -12.59 -10.39 -11.24
CA ALA A 345 -13.62 -10.24 -12.27
C ALA A 345 -14.17 -8.81 -12.27
N HIS A 346 -14.60 -8.32 -13.42
CA HIS A 346 -15.35 -7.07 -13.46
C HIS A 346 -16.78 -7.31 -12.97
N ILE A 347 -17.22 -6.47 -12.05
CA ILE A 347 -18.62 -6.35 -11.65
C ILE A 347 -19.13 -4.95 -11.97
N ARG A 348 -20.43 -4.80 -12.15
CA ARG A 348 -21.04 -3.53 -12.55
C ARG A 348 -21.62 -2.81 -11.34
N VAL A 349 -20.90 -1.83 -10.78
CA VAL A 349 -21.37 -1.04 -9.62
C VAL A 349 -20.91 0.42 -9.67
N PRO A 350 -21.74 1.35 -10.18
CA PRO A 350 -22.77 1.16 -11.22
C PRO A 350 -22.18 0.96 -12.62
N ALA A 351 -20.87 1.16 -12.76
CA ALA A 351 -20.09 0.89 -13.97
C ALA A 351 -19.13 -0.29 -13.74
N PRO A 352 -18.58 -0.91 -14.79
CA PRO A 352 -17.59 -1.98 -14.67
C PRO A 352 -16.38 -1.60 -13.82
N THR A 353 -16.17 -2.33 -12.73
CA THR A 353 -15.00 -2.22 -11.85
C THR A 353 -14.52 -3.61 -11.46
N ASN A 354 -13.21 -3.77 -11.31
CA ASN A 354 -12.54 -4.98 -10.80
C ASN A 354 -11.77 -4.70 -9.52
N VAL A 355 -12.17 -3.63 -8.83
CA VAL A 355 -11.53 -3.09 -7.64
C VAL A 355 -12.44 -3.41 -6.48
N TYR A 356 -11.90 -4.13 -5.52
CA TYR A 356 -12.57 -4.46 -4.25
C TYR A 356 -11.80 -3.83 -3.10
N THR A 357 -12.49 -3.59 -1.98
CA THR A 357 -11.78 -3.28 -0.74
C THR A 357 -10.80 -4.39 -0.38
N TRP A 358 -9.79 -4.07 0.41
CA TRP A 358 -8.84 -5.05 0.92
C TRP A 358 -9.45 -6.17 1.78
N LEU A 359 -10.73 -6.06 2.15
CA LEU A 359 -11.47 -7.07 2.89
C LEU A 359 -11.78 -8.30 2.03
N GLU A 360 -11.80 -8.15 0.71
CA GLU A 360 -12.27 -9.18 -0.23
C GLU A 360 -11.54 -10.53 -0.07
N PRO A 361 -10.20 -10.61 -0.02
CA PRO A 361 -9.54 -11.90 0.10
C PRO A 361 -9.83 -12.60 1.43
N TRP A 362 -9.87 -11.85 2.52
CA TRP A 362 -10.23 -12.37 3.83
C TRP A 362 -11.68 -12.87 3.88
N TYR A 363 -12.58 -12.15 3.20
CA TYR A 363 -13.99 -12.53 3.11
C TYR A 363 -14.20 -13.76 2.23
N ARG A 364 -13.51 -13.90 1.11
CA ARG A 364 -13.60 -15.12 0.28
C ARG A 364 -13.08 -16.35 1.01
N ASP A 365 -12.05 -16.18 1.83
CA ASP A 365 -11.46 -17.29 2.56
C ASP A 365 -12.22 -17.69 3.80
N PHE A 366 -12.77 -16.76 4.58
CA PHE A 366 -13.40 -17.08 5.86
C PHE A 366 -14.64 -16.22 6.17
N ARG A 367 -15.29 -15.69 5.13
CA ARG A 367 -16.51 -14.86 5.18
C ARG A 367 -16.33 -13.68 6.15
N ALA A 368 -17.40 -13.26 6.81
CA ALA A 368 -17.38 -12.12 7.74
C ALA A 368 -16.31 -12.28 8.84
N VAL A 369 -16.11 -13.49 9.37
CA VAL A 369 -15.11 -13.77 10.41
C VAL A 369 -13.70 -13.49 9.90
N GLY A 370 -13.40 -13.88 8.66
CA GLY A 370 -12.14 -13.59 8.00
C GLY A 370 -11.86 -12.10 7.88
N ALA A 371 -12.82 -11.33 7.36
CA ALA A 371 -12.70 -9.89 7.21
C ALA A 371 -12.42 -9.20 8.56
N LEU A 372 -13.16 -9.56 9.61
CA LEU A 372 -12.97 -9.05 10.97
C LEU A 372 -11.59 -9.41 11.54
N ALA A 373 -11.19 -10.67 11.43
CA ALA A 373 -9.92 -11.18 11.96
C ALA A 373 -8.73 -10.58 11.22
N GLY A 374 -8.78 -10.47 9.89
CA GLY A 374 -7.74 -9.85 9.06
C GLY A 374 -7.56 -8.37 9.38
N CYS A 375 -8.65 -7.64 9.57
CA CYS A 375 -8.61 -6.25 10.02
C CYS A 375 -8.07 -6.10 11.44
N LEU A 376 -8.51 -6.94 12.39
CA LEU A 376 -7.99 -6.96 13.76
C LEU A 376 -6.48 -7.20 13.78
N LEU A 377 -6.01 -8.22 13.04
CA LEU A 377 -4.60 -8.57 12.93
C LEU A 377 -3.80 -7.42 12.32
N THR A 378 -4.28 -6.83 11.23
CA THR A 378 -3.57 -5.71 10.61
C THR A 378 -3.52 -4.49 11.53
N GLY A 379 -4.63 -4.19 12.22
CA GLY A 379 -4.67 -3.15 13.24
C GLY A 379 -3.61 -3.41 14.32
N ALA A 380 -3.58 -4.63 14.86
CA ALA A 380 -2.58 -5.06 15.85
C ALA A 380 -1.13 -4.89 15.34
N LEU A 381 -0.86 -5.23 14.07
CA LEU A 381 0.45 -5.01 13.45
C LEU A 381 0.79 -3.51 13.35
N CYS A 382 -0.15 -2.66 12.92
CA CYS A 382 0.05 -1.21 12.88
C CYS A 382 0.33 -0.65 14.29
N GLY A 383 -0.42 -1.09 15.30
CA GLY A 383 -0.19 -0.74 16.70
C GLY A 383 1.18 -1.22 17.21
N PHE A 384 1.61 -2.41 16.80
CA PHE A 384 2.91 -2.96 17.17
C PHE A 384 4.08 -2.14 16.63
N PHE A 385 4.02 -1.74 15.35
CA PHE A 385 5.08 -0.95 14.72
C PHE A 385 5.12 0.50 15.23
N THR A 386 3.97 1.10 15.55
CA THR A 386 3.92 2.46 16.12
C THR A 386 4.35 2.53 17.57
N ARG A 387 4.24 1.43 18.34
CA ARG A 387 4.67 1.37 19.74
C ARG A 387 6.19 1.42 19.92
N ARG A 388 6.96 0.97 18.93
CA ARG A 388 8.42 0.83 19.07
C ARG A 388 9.10 2.20 19.18
N THR A 389 9.73 2.48 20.33
CA THR A 389 10.39 3.74 20.68
C THR A 389 11.74 3.93 19.98
N VAL A 390 12.46 2.85 19.69
CA VAL A 390 13.71 2.87 18.90
C VAL A 390 13.61 1.79 17.81
N PRO A 391 12.87 2.03 16.73
CA PRO A 391 12.74 1.06 15.68
C PRO A 391 14.06 0.94 14.92
N SER A 392 14.54 -0.30 14.74
CA SER A 392 15.58 -0.56 13.75
C SER A 392 15.14 -0.03 12.39
N PRO A 393 16.06 0.38 11.50
CA PRO A 393 15.68 0.88 10.18
C PRO A 393 14.83 -0.12 9.38
N GLY A 394 15.11 -1.42 9.50
CA GLY A 394 14.26 -2.46 8.92
C GLY A 394 12.84 -2.47 9.50
N ALA A 395 12.67 -2.21 10.80
CA ALA A 395 11.35 -2.10 11.42
C ALA A 395 10.60 -0.82 10.99
N LEU A 396 11.30 0.29 10.74
CA LEU A 396 10.70 1.50 10.16
C LEU A 396 10.21 1.24 8.73
N LEU A 397 11.03 0.59 7.91
CA LEU A 397 10.67 0.24 6.53
C LEU A 397 9.50 -0.75 6.50
N ALA A 398 9.55 -1.82 7.28
CA ALA A 398 8.48 -2.81 7.34
C ALA A 398 7.19 -2.23 7.92
N GLY A 399 7.28 -1.51 9.05
CA GLY A 399 6.13 -0.84 9.64
C GLY A 399 5.53 0.20 8.71
N GLY A 400 6.35 0.93 7.96
CA GLY A 400 5.90 1.92 6.99
C GLY A 400 5.20 1.28 5.82
N LEU A 401 5.62 0.08 5.39
CA LEU A 401 4.94 -0.69 4.35
C LEU A 401 3.57 -1.16 4.80
N ILE A 402 3.48 -1.69 6.03
CA ILE A 402 2.23 -2.15 6.64
C ILE A 402 1.25 -0.99 6.82
N ILE A 403 1.67 0.10 7.50
CA ILE A 403 0.82 1.28 7.74
C ILE A 403 0.46 1.97 6.41
N GLY A 404 1.44 2.13 5.52
CA GLY A 404 1.23 2.66 4.18
C GLY A 404 0.20 1.87 3.38
N GLY A 405 0.31 0.53 3.38
CA GLY A 405 -0.61 -0.37 2.70
C GLY A 405 -2.07 -0.18 3.12
N THR A 406 -2.33 0.18 4.38
CA THR A 406 -3.70 0.48 4.84
C THR A 406 -4.33 1.71 4.18
N GLY A 407 -3.52 2.62 3.62
CA GLY A 407 -4.01 3.74 2.82
C GLY A 407 -4.70 3.33 1.52
N LEU A 408 -4.57 2.05 1.13
CA LEU A 408 -5.25 1.46 -0.03
C LEU A 408 -6.46 0.60 0.36
N ALA A 409 -6.89 0.63 1.62
CA ALA A 409 -7.92 -0.27 2.16
C ALA A 409 -9.24 -0.27 1.37
N VAL A 410 -9.67 0.87 0.84
CA VAL A 410 -10.91 0.96 0.04
C VAL A 410 -10.72 0.60 -1.44
N PHE A 411 -9.48 0.43 -1.89
CA PHE A 411 -9.12 0.27 -3.30
C PHE A 411 -8.61 -1.13 -3.65
N ALA A 412 -7.72 -1.71 -2.84
CA ALA A 412 -7.11 -2.98 -3.19
C ALA A 412 -6.53 -3.65 -1.96
N ASN A 413 -6.64 -4.97 -1.89
CA ASN A 413 -5.79 -5.71 -0.96
C ASN A 413 -4.34 -5.67 -1.45
N ARG A 414 -3.49 -4.97 -0.69
CA ARG A 414 -2.05 -5.00 -0.90
C ARG A 414 -1.30 -5.68 0.22
N MET A 415 -1.95 -5.99 1.33
CA MET A 415 -1.26 -6.56 2.49
C MET A 415 -0.74 -7.97 2.24
N THR A 416 -1.47 -8.74 1.44
CA THR A 416 -1.11 -10.12 1.15
C THR A 416 -0.75 -10.35 -0.32
N SER A 417 -0.61 -9.27 -1.08
CA SER A 417 -0.17 -9.34 -2.47
C SER A 417 1.28 -9.83 -2.58
N THR A 418 1.61 -10.46 -3.71
CA THR A 418 2.96 -10.92 -4.05
C THR A 418 4.00 -9.82 -3.85
N MET A 419 3.71 -8.60 -4.29
CA MET A 419 4.59 -7.45 -4.11
C MET A 419 4.94 -7.19 -2.64
N THR A 420 3.96 -7.12 -1.75
CA THR A 420 4.20 -6.83 -0.33
C THR A 420 4.98 -7.95 0.35
N LEU A 421 4.68 -9.21 0.02
CA LEU A 421 5.41 -10.35 0.57
C LEU A 421 6.86 -10.37 0.09
N VAL A 422 7.12 -10.10 -1.19
CA VAL A 422 8.48 -9.95 -1.74
C VAL A 422 9.22 -8.81 -1.05
N LEU A 423 8.58 -7.66 -0.83
CA LEU A 423 9.18 -6.52 -0.15
C LEU A 423 9.51 -6.83 1.31
N LEU A 424 8.60 -7.49 2.05
CA LEU A 424 8.85 -7.93 3.43
C LEU A 424 9.98 -8.96 3.49
N LEU A 425 10.03 -9.91 2.55
CA LEU A 425 11.10 -10.88 2.44
C LEU A 425 12.46 -10.21 2.15
N ALA A 426 12.50 -9.26 1.21
CA ALA A 426 13.70 -8.49 0.89
C ALA A 426 14.20 -7.71 2.12
N LEU A 427 13.30 -7.05 2.85
CA LEU A 427 13.64 -6.37 4.11
C LEU A 427 14.16 -7.35 5.16
N GLY A 428 13.57 -8.55 5.27
CA GLY A 428 14.02 -9.62 6.16
C GLY A 428 15.44 -10.08 5.82
N ILE A 429 15.71 -10.38 4.55
CA ILE A 429 17.03 -10.79 4.04
C ILE A 429 18.08 -9.70 4.31
N LEU A 430 17.74 -8.43 4.04
CA LEU A 430 18.64 -7.31 4.28
C LEU A 430 18.93 -7.11 5.76
N HIS A 431 17.91 -7.26 6.61
CA HIS A 431 18.06 -7.17 8.07
C HIS A 431 18.96 -8.29 8.60
N LEU A 432 18.75 -9.53 8.16
CA LEU A 432 19.61 -10.66 8.51
C LEU A 432 21.06 -10.42 8.02
N SER A 433 21.24 -10.05 6.75
CA SER A 433 22.56 -9.77 6.18
C SER A 433 23.31 -8.67 6.93
N SER A 434 22.59 -7.65 7.41
CA SER A 434 23.17 -6.57 8.22
C SER A 434 23.69 -7.07 9.56
N ARG A 435 22.97 -7.99 10.23
CA ARG A 435 23.35 -8.57 11.53
C ARG A 435 24.57 -9.48 11.43
N TRP A 436 24.67 -10.23 10.34
CA TRP A 436 25.82 -11.12 10.10
C TRP A 436 27.10 -10.31 9.90
N ARG A 437 27.05 -9.20 9.14
CA ARG A 437 28.19 -8.31 8.93
C ARG A 437 28.65 -7.59 10.21
N THR A 438 27.77 -7.38 11.18
CA THR A 438 28.14 -6.80 12.49
C THR A 438 28.56 -7.86 13.51
N GLY A 439 28.74 -9.11 13.09
CA GLY A 439 29.19 -10.20 13.97
C GLY A 439 28.20 -10.52 15.10
N GLY A 440 26.90 -10.34 14.85
CA GLY A 440 25.86 -10.53 15.87
C GLY A 440 25.89 -9.52 17.01
N ARG A 441 26.88 -8.62 17.08
CA ARG A 441 26.86 -7.48 17.99
C ARG A 441 25.69 -6.59 17.55
N PRO A 442 24.71 -6.32 18.44
CA PRO A 442 23.65 -5.39 18.11
C PRO A 442 24.32 -4.08 17.68
N ILE A 443 23.91 -3.53 16.52
CA ILE A 443 24.28 -2.17 16.09
C ILE A 443 24.04 -1.31 17.32
N ALA A 444 25.13 -0.81 17.92
CA ALA A 444 25.10 -0.26 19.27
C ALA A 444 23.95 0.74 19.36
N GLY A 445 22.90 0.35 20.08
CA GLY A 445 21.91 1.30 20.56
C GLY A 445 22.65 2.32 21.43
N PRO A 446 22.09 3.52 21.59
CA PRO A 446 22.71 4.56 22.41
C PRO A 446 23.14 3.95 23.73
N ARG A 447 24.44 4.08 24.04
CA ARG A 447 25.02 3.59 25.30
C ARG A 447 24.23 4.32 26.37
N ARG A 448 23.46 3.60 27.21
CA ARG A 448 22.98 4.18 28.46
C ARG A 448 24.22 4.65 29.20
N LEU A 449 24.51 5.94 29.14
CA LEU A 449 25.42 6.59 30.07
C LEU A 449 24.71 6.44 31.42
N THR A 450 25.08 5.38 32.15
CA THR A 450 24.82 5.34 33.59
C THR A 450 25.38 6.64 34.14
N PRO A 451 24.59 7.46 34.85
CA PRO A 451 25.12 8.63 35.53
C PRO A 451 26.04 8.13 36.65
N SER A 452 27.30 7.83 36.30
CA SER A 452 28.38 7.64 37.26
C SER A 452 28.89 9.04 37.64
N GLY A 453 28.00 9.84 38.20
CA GLY A 453 28.34 11.08 38.89
C GLY A 453 28.22 10.80 40.38
N SER A 454 29.28 10.25 40.97
CA SER A 454 29.41 10.20 42.42
C SER A 454 29.32 11.61 42.97
N ALA A 455 28.23 11.94 43.65
CA ALA A 455 28.21 13.05 44.60
C ALA A 455 29.13 12.67 45.78
N ARG A 456 30.43 12.85 45.61
CA ARG A 456 31.42 12.78 46.69
C ARG A 456 31.98 14.19 46.90
N ARG A 457 31.50 14.81 47.98
CA ARG A 457 32.16 15.74 48.90
C ARG A 457 32.85 16.99 48.32
N ALA A 458 32.21 18.13 48.55
CA ALA A 458 32.80 19.37 49.09
C ALA A 458 31.59 20.21 49.58
N ALA A 459 31.50 20.78 50.78
CA ALA A 459 32.39 20.91 51.93
C ALA A 459 31.52 20.83 53.20
#